data_AF-A0AAW1JGY8-F1
#
_entry.id   AF-A0AAW1JGY8-F1
#
_cell.length_a   1.000
_cell.length_b   1.000
_cell.length_c   1.000
_cell.angle_alpha   90.00
_cell.angle_beta   90.00
_cell.angle_gamma   90.00
#
_symmetry.space_group_name_H-M   'P 1'
#
loop_
_entity.id
_entity.type
_entity.pdbx_description
1 polymer ?
#
loop_
_entity_poly.entity_id
_entity_poly.type
_entity_poly.pdbx_seq_one_letter_code
_entity_poly.pdbx_strand_id
1 'polypeptide(L)'
;MERFNFRKYLFIPEEGATEDVTEVFHSEAIQFVADRNILTHKYSGVEDHNNIIVLDKWYSVNRSFEFGRNLYPNKLLNQFGRTLRLGTIDYVPYSIIDSLDGLDISILMELAKKLNMTVELVLDLTVQWGDIYNNFTGNGILGNLVMDRTDVGFGRVPHIPTCTTTTCTDFVRVGSFYYLKI
;
A
#
# COMPACT_ATOMS: atom_id res chain seq x y z
N MET A 1 5.15 -10.99 -5.77
CA MET A 1 5.68 -11.67 -4.57
C MET A 1 7.09 -11.22 -4.16
N GLU A 2 7.97 -10.80 -5.08
CA GLU A 2 9.34 -10.36 -4.71
C GLU A 2 9.43 -9.00 -3.97
N ARG A 3 8.39 -8.17 -4.02
CA ARG A 3 8.38 -6.77 -3.52
C ARG A 3 8.72 -6.62 -2.03
N PHE A 4 8.41 -7.62 -1.20
CA PHE A 4 8.62 -7.56 0.26
C PHE A 4 9.81 -8.39 0.75
N ASN A 5 10.35 -9.31 -0.07
CA ASN A 5 11.41 -10.23 0.35
C ASN A 5 12.76 -9.55 0.63
N PHE A 6 12.94 -8.29 0.23
CA PHE A 6 14.20 -7.56 0.38
C PHE A 6 14.24 -6.60 1.58
N ARG A 7 13.12 -6.38 2.28
CA ARG A 7 13.06 -5.45 3.42
C ARG A 7 13.49 -6.17 4.69
N LYS A 8 14.68 -5.86 5.20
CA LYS A 8 15.24 -6.50 6.41
C LYS A 8 14.93 -5.75 7.71
N TYR A 9 14.64 -4.46 7.62
CA TYR A 9 14.43 -3.59 8.77
C TYR A 9 13.26 -2.64 8.50
N LEU A 10 12.38 -2.50 9.48
CA LEU A 10 11.28 -1.54 9.49
C LEU A 10 11.51 -0.61 10.68
N PHE A 11 11.70 0.68 10.39
CA PHE A 11 11.79 1.70 11.43
C PHE A 11 10.39 2.30 11.59
N ILE A 12 9.79 2.08 12.76
CA ILE A 12 8.47 2.62 13.10
C ILE A 12 8.71 3.82 14.03
N PRO A 13 8.31 5.04 13.64
CA PRO A 13 8.37 6.18 14.55
C PRO A 13 7.50 5.94 15.79
N GLU A 14 7.96 6.39 16.96
CA GLU A 14 7.16 6.38 18.17
C GLU A 14 6.02 7.42 18.11
N GLU A 15 5.00 7.22 18.95
CA GLU A 15 3.83 8.10 19.01
C GLU A 15 4.26 9.52 19.40
N GLY A 16 4.06 10.48 18.48
CA GLY A 16 4.49 11.88 18.64
C GLY A 16 5.78 12.27 17.90
N ALA A 17 6.40 11.35 17.15
CA ALA A 17 7.51 11.69 16.27
C ALA A 17 7.09 12.74 15.23
N THR A 18 7.93 13.75 15.04
CA THR A 18 7.81 14.74 13.97
C THR A 18 7.95 14.04 12.61
N GLU A 19 7.51 14.69 11.52
CA GLU A 19 7.65 14.13 10.15
C GLU A 19 9.11 13.80 9.78
N ASP A 20 10.08 14.35 10.52
CA ASP A 20 11.50 14.07 10.39
C ASP A 20 11.99 13.04 11.43
N VAL A 21 11.88 11.76 11.07
CA VAL A 21 12.29 10.62 11.93
C VAL A 21 13.79 10.31 11.82
N THR A 22 14.60 11.27 11.36
CA THR A 22 16.06 11.06 11.21
C THR A 22 16.77 10.87 12.54
N GLU A 23 16.17 11.27 13.66
CA GLU A 23 16.70 11.05 15.03
C GLU A 23 17.00 9.59 15.34
N VAL A 24 16.28 8.64 14.74
CA VAL A 24 16.54 7.21 14.88
C VAL A 24 17.98 6.86 14.48
N PHE A 25 18.52 7.52 13.45
CA PHE A 25 19.90 7.34 12.97
C PHE A 25 20.97 7.86 13.93
N HIS A 26 20.59 8.64 14.93
CA HIS A 26 21.47 9.07 16.01
C HIS A 26 21.42 8.15 17.24
N SER A 27 20.52 7.16 17.26
CA SER A 27 20.42 6.20 18.37
C SER A 27 21.64 5.28 18.48
N GLU A 28 21.91 4.78 19.68
CA GLU A 28 23.02 3.84 19.92
C GLU A 28 22.83 2.51 19.18
N ALA A 29 21.58 2.10 18.92
CA ALA A 29 21.27 0.88 18.19
C ALA A 29 21.79 0.90 16.74
N ILE A 30 21.87 2.08 16.12
CA ILE A 30 22.39 2.22 14.75
C ILE A 30 23.91 2.09 14.66
N GLN A 31 24.63 2.18 15.77
CA GLN A 31 26.08 1.95 15.79
C GLN A 31 26.45 0.51 15.37
N PHE A 32 25.53 -0.44 15.53
CA PHE A 32 25.72 -1.84 15.11
C PHE A 32 25.36 -2.08 13.64
N VAL A 33 24.85 -1.07 12.93
CA VAL A 33 24.52 -1.15 11.50
C VAL A 33 25.74 -0.68 10.70
N ALA A 34 26.34 -1.58 9.92
CA ALA A 34 27.40 -1.23 8.98
C ALA A 34 26.94 -0.19 7.95
N ASP A 35 27.89 0.43 7.24
CA ASP A 35 27.60 1.31 6.11
C ASP A 35 26.63 0.65 5.12
N ARG A 36 25.56 1.37 4.74
CA ARG A 36 24.50 0.83 3.89
C ARG A 36 23.84 1.87 3.00
N ASN A 37 23.35 1.39 1.87
CA ASN A 37 22.48 2.15 0.98
C ASN A 37 21.05 2.14 1.53
N ILE A 38 20.45 3.31 1.58
CA ILE A 38 19.03 3.49 1.87
C ILE A 38 18.30 3.49 0.54
N LEU A 39 17.35 2.57 0.40
CA LEU A 39 16.63 2.34 -0.84
C LEU A 39 15.15 2.70 -0.66
N THR A 40 14.55 3.27 -1.69
CA THR A 40 13.11 3.48 -1.78
C THR A 40 12.61 3.09 -3.16
N HIS A 41 11.31 2.91 -3.30
CA HIS A 41 10.68 2.88 -4.62
C HIS A 41 10.49 4.32 -5.10
N LYS A 42 10.56 4.54 -6.42
CA LYS A 42 10.17 5.81 -7.07
C LYS A 42 8.74 6.23 -6.69
N TYR A 43 7.84 5.26 -6.54
CA TYR A 43 6.46 5.38 -6.04
C TYR A 43 5.49 6.25 -6.89
N SER A 44 5.97 7.01 -7.86
CA SER A 44 5.17 7.85 -8.75
C SER A 44 5.48 7.63 -10.24
N GLY A 45 4.56 8.08 -11.11
CA GLY A 45 4.60 7.87 -12.55
C GLY A 45 3.80 6.65 -13.01
N VAL A 46 3.45 6.63 -14.29
CA VAL A 46 2.74 5.51 -14.95
C VAL A 46 3.62 4.26 -15.04
N GLU A 47 4.90 4.46 -15.32
CA GLU A 47 5.90 3.39 -15.46
C GLU A 47 7.00 3.54 -14.42
N ASP A 48 7.69 2.43 -14.15
CA ASP A 48 8.84 2.35 -13.24
C ASP A 48 8.57 2.79 -11.80
N HIS A 49 7.30 2.98 -11.41
CA HIS A 49 6.93 3.39 -10.05
C HIS A 49 7.34 2.35 -8.99
N ASN A 50 7.57 1.11 -9.41
CA ASN A 50 8.09 0.02 -8.59
C ASN A 50 9.62 -0.11 -8.64
N ASN A 51 10.31 0.68 -9.46
CA ASN A 51 11.78 0.60 -9.53
C ASN A 51 12.39 1.11 -8.23
N ILE A 52 13.40 0.38 -7.77
CA ILE A 52 14.17 0.72 -6.59
C ILE A 52 15.19 1.79 -6.98
N ILE A 53 15.22 2.86 -6.19
CA ILE A 53 16.19 3.95 -6.31
C ILE A 53 16.97 4.07 -5.00
N VAL A 54 18.24 4.44 -5.10
CA VAL A 54 19.06 4.80 -3.94
C VAL A 54 18.63 6.19 -3.48
N LEU A 55 18.11 6.26 -2.26
CA LEU A 55 17.71 7.50 -1.62
C LEU A 55 18.91 8.22 -1.02
N ASP A 56 19.68 7.50 -0.20
CA ASP A 56 20.90 8.02 0.40
C ASP A 56 21.85 6.86 0.77
N LYS A 57 23.02 7.19 1.28
CA LYS A 57 23.97 6.24 1.87
C LYS A 57 24.32 6.69 3.27
N TRP A 58 24.17 5.77 4.23
CA TRP A 58 24.51 5.98 5.62
C TRP A 58 25.93 5.48 5.91
N TYR A 59 26.75 6.33 6.54
CA TYR A 59 28.06 5.98 7.06
C TYR A 59 28.00 5.89 8.58
N SER A 60 28.24 4.69 9.12
CA SER A 60 28.04 4.43 10.56
C SER A 60 29.12 5.05 11.44
N VAL A 61 30.37 5.06 10.95
CA VAL A 61 31.52 5.65 11.66
C VAL A 61 31.35 7.15 11.85
N ASN A 62 30.93 7.84 10.77
CA ASN A 62 30.80 9.29 10.75
C ASN A 62 29.40 9.77 11.16
N ARG A 63 28.44 8.84 11.33
CA ARG A 63 27.02 9.09 11.63
C ARG A 63 26.40 10.14 10.72
N SER A 64 26.64 9.97 9.42
CA SER A 64 26.26 10.97 8.42
C SER A 64 25.66 10.33 7.17
N PHE A 65 24.79 11.08 6.52
CA PHE A 65 24.30 10.80 5.18
C PHE A 65 25.23 11.39 4.13
N GLU A 66 25.47 10.66 3.04
CA GLU A 66 26.32 11.12 1.94
C GLU A 66 25.72 12.33 1.22
N PHE A 67 24.41 12.26 0.95
CA PHE A 67 23.72 13.25 0.12
C PHE A 67 22.82 14.18 0.94
N GLY A 68 22.57 13.86 2.22
CA GLY A 68 21.69 14.64 3.10
C GLY A 68 20.27 14.79 2.54
N ARG A 69 19.76 13.77 1.84
CA ARG A 69 18.42 13.81 1.26
C ARG A 69 17.35 13.62 2.33
N ASN A 70 16.19 14.22 2.10
CA ASN A 70 15.02 13.92 2.91
C ASN A 70 14.67 12.42 2.76
N LEU A 71 14.74 11.68 3.86
CA LEU A 71 14.46 10.24 3.88
C LEU A 71 12.96 9.92 3.84
N TYR A 72 12.13 10.88 4.25
CA TYR A 72 10.68 10.76 4.37
C TYR A 72 9.98 11.87 3.56
N PRO A 73 10.25 11.99 2.24
CA PRO A 73 9.53 12.97 1.43
C PRO A 73 8.05 12.58 1.36
N ASN A 74 7.16 13.58 1.35
CA ASN A 74 5.75 13.32 1.14
C ASN A 74 5.49 12.82 -0.29
N LYS A 75 5.44 11.49 -0.43
CA LYS A 75 5.27 10.80 -1.72
C LYS A 75 3.86 10.90 -2.27
N LEU A 76 2.89 11.45 -1.54
CA LEU A 76 1.49 11.50 -1.93
C LEU A 76 1.09 12.82 -2.62
N LEU A 77 1.93 13.85 -2.58
CA LEU A 77 1.61 15.17 -3.14
C LEU A 77 1.21 15.13 -4.63
N ASN A 78 1.89 14.30 -5.43
CA ASN A 78 1.60 14.14 -6.85
C ASN A 78 2.10 12.78 -7.34
N GLN A 79 1.21 11.99 -7.93
CA GLN A 79 1.50 10.64 -8.40
C GLN A 79 1.88 10.56 -9.88
N PHE A 80 1.87 11.69 -10.60
CA PHE A 80 2.23 11.78 -12.01
C PHE A 80 1.52 10.75 -12.89
N GLY A 81 0.22 10.57 -12.66
CA GLY A 81 -0.63 9.66 -13.43
C GLY A 81 -0.49 8.18 -13.07
N ARG A 82 0.22 7.82 -11.98
CA ARG A 82 0.30 6.43 -11.51
C ARG A 82 -1.09 5.81 -11.43
N THR A 83 -1.20 4.56 -11.87
CA THR A 83 -2.46 3.82 -11.88
C THR A 83 -2.83 3.35 -10.47
N LEU A 84 -4.06 3.66 -10.06
CA LEU A 84 -4.75 3.17 -8.89
C LEU A 84 -5.72 2.09 -9.35
N ARG A 85 -5.37 0.83 -9.09
CA ARG A 85 -6.15 -0.34 -9.49
C ARG A 85 -7.21 -0.63 -8.44
N LEU A 86 -8.47 -0.63 -8.86
CA LEU A 86 -9.63 -0.77 -8.00
C LEU A 86 -10.33 -2.10 -8.25
N GLY A 87 -10.52 -2.89 -7.21
CA GLY A 87 -11.25 -4.16 -7.27
C GLY A 87 -12.59 -4.01 -6.59
N THR A 88 -13.66 -4.20 -7.36
CA THR A 88 -15.02 -4.05 -6.85
C THR A 88 -15.99 -5.00 -7.56
N ILE A 89 -17.21 -5.03 -7.06
CA ILE A 89 -18.36 -5.76 -7.59
C ILE A 89 -19.53 -4.79 -7.71
N ASP A 90 -20.45 -5.06 -8.63
CA ASP A 90 -21.67 -4.26 -8.73
C ASP A 90 -22.49 -4.34 -7.45
N TYR A 91 -22.64 -3.18 -6.80
CA TYR A 91 -23.40 -3.05 -5.58
C TYR A 91 -24.04 -1.66 -5.50
N VAL A 92 -25.20 -1.52 -6.12
CA VAL A 92 -25.98 -0.28 -6.13
C VAL A 92 -26.45 0.09 -4.72
N PRO A 93 -26.39 1.37 -4.30
CA PRO A 93 -25.88 2.55 -5.01
C PRO A 93 -24.40 2.90 -4.72
N TYR A 94 -23.63 1.96 -4.18
CA TYR A 94 -22.26 2.21 -3.69
C TYR A 94 -21.19 2.00 -4.75
N SER A 95 -21.41 1.06 -5.67
CA SER A 95 -20.51 0.75 -6.77
C SER A 95 -21.33 0.30 -7.98
N ILE A 96 -21.20 1.04 -9.06
CA ILE A 96 -21.85 0.79 -10.35
C ILE A 96 -20.73 0.79 -11.39
N ILE A 97 -20.31 -0.41 -11.79
CA ILE A 97 -19.13 -0.64 -12.62
C ILE A 97 -19.30 0.00 -14.00
N ASP A 98 -20.44 -0.22 -14.64
CA ASP A 98 -20.70 0.23 -16.01
C ASP A 98 -20.61 1.76 -16.17
N SER A 99 -21.03 2.51 -15.14
CA SER A 99 -20.99 3.97 -15.15
C SER A 99 -19.82 4.57 -14.39
N LEU A 100 -18.96 3.74 -13.78
CA LEU A 100 -17.93 4.16 -12.83
C LEU A 100 -18.49 5.12 -11.76
N ASP A 101 -19.65 4.79 -11.21
CA ASP A 101 -20.40 5.64 -10.28
C ASP A 101 -20.73 4.90 -8.97
N GLY A 102 -21.28 5.61 -8.01
CA GLY A 102 -21.60 5.12 -6.68
C GLY A 102 -20.69 5.71 -5.62
N LEU A 103 -21.13 5.60 -4.38
CA LEU A 103 -20.49 6.27 -3.25
C LEU A 103 -19.01 5.88 -3.07
N ASP A 104 -18.69 4.59 -3.11
CA ASP A 104 -17.32 4.10 -2.87
C ASP A 104 -16.39 4.43 -4.04
N ILE A 105 -16.89 4.28 -5.28
CA ILE A 105 -16.14 4.66 -6.49
C ILE A 105 -15.88 6.17 -6.49
N SER A 106 -16.89 6.99 -6.19
CA SER A 106 -16.76 8.45 -6.17
C SER A 106 -15.69 8.93 -5.20
N ILE A 107 -15.62 8.35 -4.00
CA ILE A 107 -14.58 8.69 -3.00
C ILE A 107 -13.18 8.41 -3.56
N LEU A 108 -13.00 7.26 -4.22
CA LEU A 108 -11.71 6.86 -4.78
C LEU A 108 -11.35 7.66 -6.03
N MET A 109 -12.33 8.03 -6.85
CA MET A 109 -12.14 8.94 -7.98
C MET A 109 -11.70 10.33 -7.52
N GLU A 110 -12.30 10.88 -6.47
CA GLU A 110 -11.87 12.16 -5.89
C GLU A 110 -10.47 12.09 -5.27
N LEU A 111 -10.13 10.98 -4.60
CA LEU A 111 -8.77 10.73 -4.13
C LEU A 111 -7.78 10.71 -5.31
N ALA A 112 -8.10 9.96 -6.37
CA ALA A 112 -7.24 9.86 -7.55
C ALA A 112 -7.03 11.22 -8.22
N LYS A 113 -8.09 12.04 -8.35
CA LYS A 113 -7.99 13.43 -8.85
C LYS A 113 -7.08 14.28 -7.97
N LYS A 114 -7.27 14.23 -6.65
CA LYS A 114 -6.49 15.02 -5.69
C LYS A 114 -5.00 14.68 -5.73
N LEU A 115 -4.66 13.41 -5.95
CA LEU A 115 -3.28 12.94 -5.97
C LEU A 115 -2.69 12.83 -7.39
N ASN A 116 -3.42 13.25 -8.43
CA ASN A 116 -3.02 13.12 -9.83
C ASN A 116 -2.66 11.66 -10.21
N MET A 117 -3.58 10.74 -9.95
CA MET A 117 -3.54 9.32 -10.33
C MET A 117 -4.45 9.02 -11.52
N THR A 118 -4.20 7.92 -12.22
CA THR A 118 -5.14 7.31 -13.18
C THR A 118 -5.87 6.15 -12.51
N VAL A 119 -7.13 5.88 -12.87
CA VAL A 119 -7.91 4.80 -12.26
C VAL A 119 -8.13 3.68 -13.26
N GLU A 120 -7.98 2.43 -12.81
CA GLU A 120 -8.24 1.22 -13.58
C GLU A 120 -9.09 0.26 -12.73
N LEU A 121 -10.16 -0.30 -13.31
CA LEU A 121 -10.93 -1.35 -12.65
C LEU A 121 -10.35 -2.73 -12.94
N VAL A 122 -10.16 -3.53 -11.89
CA VAL A 122 -9.74 -4.93 -11.95
C VAL A 122 -10.88 -5.79 -11.43
N LEU A 123 -11.64 -6.36 -12.37
CA LEU A 123 -12.88 -7.07 -12.07
C LEU A 123 -12.69 -8.58 -12.10
N ASP A 124 -13.16 -9.24 -11.04
CA ASP A 124 -13.36 -10.69 -11.00
C ASP A 124 -14.81 -10.98 -10.59
N LEU A 125 -15.70 -10.92 -11.58
CA LEU A 125 -17.15 -11.06 -11.40
C LEU A 125 -17.57 -12.50 -11.05
N THR A 126 -16.65 -13.47 -11.11
CA THR A 126 -16.99 -14.89 -10.96
C THR A 126 -17.07 -15.33 -9.50
N VAL A 127 -16.17 -14.82 -8.64
CA VAL A 127 -16.09 -15.20 -7.22
C VAL A 127 -16.33 -14.01 -6.28
N GLN A 128 -16.63 -12.81 -6.82
CA GLN A 128 -16.91 -11.59 -6.06
C GLN A 128 -15.83 -11.28 -5.01
N TRP A 129 -16.08 -11.58 -3.73
CA TRP A 129 -15.12 -11.42 -2.63
C TRP A 129 -13.96 -12.41 -2.71
N GLY A 130 -14.28 -13.67 -3.02
CA GLY A 130 -13.34 -14.77 -3.05
C GLY A 130 -12.71 -15.14 -1.71
N ASP A 131 -11.71 -16.00 -1.78
CA ASP A 131 -10.98 -16.61 -0.67
C ASP A 131 -9.47 -16.43 -0.87
N ILE A 132 -8.74 -16.42 0.25
CA ILE A 132 -7.28 -16.45 0.27
C ILE A 132 -6.83 -17.84 0.69
N TYR A 133 -5.94 -18.42 -0.10
CA TYR A 133 -5.34 -19.72 0.14
C TYR A 133 -4.03 -19.58 0.93
N ASN A 134 -3.64 -20.65 1.64
CA ASN A 134 -2.43 -20.67 2.48
C ASN A 134 -1.12 -20.37 1.75
N ASN A 135 -1.10 -20.47 0.41
CA ASN A 135 0.05 -20.14 -0.42
C ASN A 135 0.07 -18.66 -0.88
N PHE A 136 -0.69 -17.77 -0.22
CA PHE A 136 -0.83 -16.36 -0.59
C PHE A 136 -1.28 -16.14 -2.04
N THR A 137 -2.09 -17.07 -2.55
CA THR A 137 -2.89 -16.88 -3.77
C THR A 137 -4.36 -16.84 -3.38
N GLY A 138 -5.23 -16.44 -4.31
CA GLY A 138 -6.66 -16.39 -4.03
C GLY A 138 -7.47 -16.09 -5.29
N ASN A 139 -8.77 -15.91 -5.11
CA ASN A 139 -9.70 -15.47 -6.15
C ASN A 139 -10.55 -14.28 -5.66
N GLY A 140 -11.33 -13.67 -6.55
CA GLY A 140 -12.15 -12.50 -6.21
C GLY A 140 -11.32 -11.27 -5.79
N ILE A 141 -11.97 -10.32 -5.14
CA ILE A 141 -11.36 -9.08 -4.65
C ILE A 141 -10.23 -9.38 -3.66
N LEU A 142 -10.42 -10.32 -2.72
CA LEU A 142 -9.42 -10.66 -1.71
C LEU A 142 -8.18 -11.32 -2.34
N GLY A 143 -8.39 -12.21 -3.31
CA GLY A 143 -7.32 -12.80 -4.10
C GLY A 143 -6.54 -11.76 -4.91
N ASN A 144 -7.24 -10.83 -5.55
CA ASN A 144 -6.59 -9.77 -6.32
C ASN A 144 -5.74 -8.84 -5.42
N LEU A 145 -6.18 -8.57 -4.19
CA LEU A 145 -5.39 -7.84 -3.21
C LEU A 145 -4.13 -8.61 -2.78
N VAL A 146 -4.27 -9.88 -2.35
CA VAL A 146 -3.12 -10.66 -1.86
C VAL A 146 -2.07 -10.90 -2.94
N MET A 147 -2.49 -10.94 -4.20
CA MET A 147 -1.62 -11.12 -5.36
C MET A 147 -1.08 -9.79 -5.94
N ASP A 148 -1.34 -8.63 -5.32
CA ASP A 148 -0.93 -7.30 -5.79
C ASP A 148 -1.45 -6.98 -7.21
N ARG A 149 -2.62 -7.52 -7.58
CA ARG A 149 -3.34 -7.21 -8.83
C ARG A 149 -4.21 -5.97 -8.70
N THR A 150 -4.67 -5.69 -7.49
CA THR A 150 -5.50 -4.55 -7.12
C THR A 150 -4.84 -3.79 -5.97
N ASP A 151 -4.94 -2.46 -5.96
CA ASP A 151 -4.42 -1.62 -4.88
C ASP A 151 -5.46 -1.36 -3.78
N VAL A 152 -6.74 -1.26 -4.16
CA VAL A 152 -7.87 -1.07 -3.22
C VAL A 152 -9.03 -2.00 -3.57
N GLY A 153 -9.48 -2.80 -2.61
CA GLY A 153 -10.65 -3.68 -2.75
C GLY A 153 -11.83 -3.21 -1.91
N PHE A 154 -13.02 -3.10 -2.49
CA PHE A 154 -14.21 -2.62 -1.79
C PHE A 154 -15.50 -3.20 -2.37
N GLY A 155 -16.53 -3.25 -1.53
CA GLY A 155 -17.87 -3.71 -1.87
C GLY A 155 -18.67 -4.00 -0.62
N ARG A 156 -19.86 -4.61 -0.76
CA ARG A 156 -20.61 -5.15 0.38
C ARG A 156 -20.28 -6.60 0.65
N VAL A 157 -19.73 -6.87 1.84
CA VAL A 157 -19.62 -8.23 2.36
C VAL A 157 -21.01 -8.73 2.76
N PRO A 158 -21.47 -9.89 2.26
CA PRO A 158 -22.65 -10.54 2.81
C PRO A 158 -22.44 -10.78 4.30
N HIS A 159 -23.47 -10.63 5.12
CA HIS A 159 -23.35 -10.85 6.56
C HIS A 159 -22.77 -12.24 6.83
N ILE A 160 -21.52 -12.31 7.31
CA ILE A 160 -20.87 -13.55 7.73
C ILE A 160 -21.36 -13.81 9.16
N PRO A 161 -22.19 -14.83 9.43
CA PRO A 161 -22.47 -15.23 10.79
C PRO A 161 -21.19 -15.90 11.30
N THR A 162 -20.55 -15.28 12.29
CA THR A 162 -19.43 -15.82 13.09
C THR A 162 -18.14 -16.17 12.32
N CYS A 163 -17.20 -15.22 12.29
CA CYS A 163 -15.77 -15.53 12.10
C CYS A 163 -15.25 -16.19 13.38
N THR A 164 -15.09 -17.52 13.39
CA THR A 164 -14.50 -18.29 14.51
C THR A 164 -13.08 -18.77 14.22
N THR A 165 -12.49 -18.41 13.09
CA THR A 165 -11.15 -18.85 12.71
C THR A 165 -10.20 -17.67 12.49
N THR A 166 -8.96 -17.91 12.90
CA THR A 166 -7.80 -17.02 13.09
C THR A 166 -7.27 -16.30 11.85
N THR A 167 -8.01 -16.28 10.74
CA THR A 167 -7.52 -15.77 9.44
C THR A 167 -7.93 -14.33 9.12
N CYS A 168 -8.75 -13.69 9.96
CA CYS A 168 -9.21 -12.29 9.77
C CYS A 168 -8.28 -11.23 10.41
N THR A 169 -7.05 -11.55 10.80
CA THR A 169 -6.16 -10.59 11.48
C THR A 169 -5.42 -9.64 10.55
N ASP A 170 -5.35 -9.94 9.24
CA ASP A 170 -4.47 -9.22 8.30
C ASP A 170 -5.18 -8.12 7.48
N PHE A 171 -6.50 -7.99 7.63
CA PHE A 171 -7.30 -6.98 6.96
C PHE A 171 -8.00 -6.06 7.96
N VAL A 172 -7.73 -4.76 7.86
CA VAL A 172 -8.46 -3.75 8.63
C VAL A 172 -9.74 -3.41 7.87
N ARG A 173 -10.88 -3.75 8.46
CA ARG A 173 -12.20 -3.31 7.99
C ARG A 173 -12.48 -1.91 8.52
N VAL A 174 -12.60 -0.93 7.62
CA VAL A 174 -13.13 0.40 7.94
C VAL A 174 -14.41 0.60 7.13
N GLY A 175 -15.56 0.31 7.74
CA GLY A 175 -16.85 0.33 7.05
C GLY A 175 -16.98 -0.79 6.00
N SER A 176 -17.13 -0.39 4.73
CA SER A 176 -17.20 -1.28 3.55
C SER A 176 -15.84 -1.53 2.88
N PHE A 177 -14.77 -0.90 3.38
CA PHE A 177 -13.43 -0.99 2.80
C PHE A 177 -12.57 -2.02 3.52
N TYR A 178 -11.78 -2.76 2.74
CA TYR A 178 -10.76 -3.67 3.24
C TYR A 178 -9.40 -3.19 2.75
N TYR A 179 -8.51 -2.95 3.71
CA TYR A 179 -7.11 -2.67 3.43
C TYR A 179 -6.29 -3.88 3.82
N LEU A 180 -5.41 -4.32 2.93
CA LEU A 180 -4.33 -5.24 3.30
C LEU A 180 -3.39 -4.47 4.23
N LYS A 181 -3.22 -4.96 5.47
CA LYS A 181 -2.22 -4.42 6.37
C LYS A 181 -0.84 -4.93 5.89
N ILE A 182 -0.11 -4.06 5.20
CA ILE A 182 1.29 -4.31 4.79
C ILE A 182 2.21 -4.06 5.96
#